data_AF-A0A0F9DGG6-F1
#
_entry.id   AF-A0A0F9DGG6-F1
#
_cell.length_a   1.000
_cell.length_b   1.000
_cell.length_c   1.000
_cell.angle_alpha   90.00
_cell.angle_beta   90.00
_cell.angle_gamma   90.00
#
_symmetry.space_group_name_H-M   'P 1'
#
loop_
_entity.id
_entity.type
_entity.pdbx_description
1 polymer ?
#
loop_
_entity_poly.entity_id
_entity_poly.type
_entity_poly.pdbx_seq_one_letter_code
_entity_poly.pdbx_strand_id
1 'polypeptide(L)'
;MNICVIGTGYVGLVTGACFAEFGLNVTCVDKDKDKIKKLSRGETPIYEPGLQELIQRNAKHGRLSFTTHVEEGVKNALVIFIAVGTPPKQEGDSDLRYIKEVSKQTAKTMDGYKVIVTKSTVPVGTGKMIADIIKRHQKVKMNFDIASNPEFLREGSAIEDFLRPNRVVIGASSEQAIAILKDLYRPLYLIETPFLITNVETAEMIKYASNAFLATKISFINEIANLCEKVGADVH
;
A
#
# COMPACT_ATOMS: atom_id res chain seq x y z
N MET A 1 6.82 -5.56 16.06
CA MET A 1 7.31 -4.38 15.31
C MET A 1 6.13 -3.42 15.14
N ASN A 2 6.37 -2.10 15.21
CA ASN A 2 5.34 -1.08 15.00
C ASN A 2 5.38 -0.56 13.56
N ILE A 3 4.22 -0.45 12.92
CA ILE A 3 4.08 0.10 11.56
C ILE A 3 3.01 1.19 11.52
N CYS A 4 3.18 2.13 10.60
CA CYS A 4 2.21 3.17 10.27
C CYS A 4 1.68 2.93 8.86
N VAL A 5 0.37 3.03 8.67
CA VAL A 5 -0.26 2.99 7.34
C VAL A 5 -1.03 4.27 7.12
N ILE A 6 -0.56 5.12 6.20
CA ILE A 6 -1.14 6.42 5.90
C ILE A 6 -2.07 6.29 4.70
N GLY A 7 -3.34 6.57 4.92
CA GLY A 7 -4.45 6.33 4.00
C GLY A 7 -5.28 5.15 4.46
N THR A 8 -6.59 5.37 4.67
CA THR A 8 -7.55 4.30 5.03
C THR A 8 -8.61 4.13 3.93
N GLY A 9 -8.18 4.23 2.67
CA GLY A 9 -8.93 3.68 1.54
C GLY A 9 -8.81 2.14 1.49
N TYR A 10 -9.31 1.54 0.43
CA TYR A 10 -9.31 0.08 0.24
C TYR A 10 -7.95 -0.57 0.53
N VAL A 11 -6.90 -0.13 -0.20
CA VAL A 11 -5.54 -0.65 -0.08
C VAL A 11 -4.98 -0.48 1.34
N GLY A 12 -5.04 0.74 1.88
CA GLY A 12 -4.41 1.04 3.17
C GLY A 12 -5.12 0.39 4.34
N LEU A 13 -6.45 0.34 4.33
CA LEU A 13 -7.21 -0.27 5.42
C LEU A 13 -7.01 -1.79 5.45
N VAL A 14 -7.10 -2.47 4.30
CA VAL A 14 -6.84 -3.92 4.23
C VAL A 14 -5.40 -4.23 4.61
N THR A 15 -4.43 -3.47 4.08
CA THR A 15 -3.00 -3.65 4.41
C THR A 15 -2.76 -3.53 5.92
N GLY A 16 -3.30 -2.48 6.54
CA GLY A 16 -3.13 -2.26 7.98
C GLY A 16 -3.79 -3.34 8.83
N ALA A 17 -5.02 -3.72 8.47
CA ALA A 17 -5.74 -4.76 9.19
C ALA A 17 -5.03 -6.12 9.08
N CYS A 18 -4.62 -6.54 7.87
CA CYS A 18 -3.93 -7.81 7.66
C CYS A 18 -2.53 -7.85 8.32
N PHE A 19 -1.80 -6.73 8.36
CA PHE A 19 -0.56 -6.68 9.15
C PHE A 19 -0.81 -6.82 10.64
N ALA A 20 -1.89 -6.26 11.17
CA ALA A 20 -2.27 -6.46 12.57
C ALA A 20 -2.65 -7.94 12.84
N GLU A 21 -3.27 -8.61 11.86
CA GLU A 21 -3.54 -10.05 11.90
C GLU A 21 -2.25 -10.89 11.91
N PHE A 22 -1.22 -10.45 11.20
CA PHE A 22 0.14 -11.02 11.27
C PHE A 22 0.84 -10.79 12.63
N GLY A 23 0.19 -10.09 13.57
CA GLY A 23 0.69 -9.87 14.92
C GLY A 23 1.49 -8.59 15.10
N LEU A 24 1.50 -7.70 14.10
CA LEU A 24 2.18 -6.40 14.18
C LEU A 24 1.32 -5.37 14.92
N ASN A 25 1.96 -4.35 15.49
CA ASN A 25 1.25 -3.19 16.03
C ASN A 25 1.12 -2.15 14.91
N VAL A 26 -0.11 -1.81 14.56
CA VAL A 26 -0.44 -0.98 13.40
C VAL A 26 -1.19 0.26 13.85
N THR A 27 -0.72 1.42 13.39
CA THR A 27 -1.46 2.67 13.46
C THR A 27 -1.85 3.10 12.04
N CYS A 28 -3.15 3.09 11.76
CA CYS A 28 -3.72 3.59 10.52
C CYS A 28 -4.04 5.08 10.67
N VAL A 29 -3.62 5.89 9.69
CA VAL A 29 -3.78 7.35 9.70
C VAL A 29 -4.60 7.82 8.51
N ASP A 30 -5.58 8.69 8.74
CA ASP A 30 -6.33 9.36 7.67
C ASP A 30 -6.76 10.76 8.13
N LYS A 31 -6.83 11.73 7.21
CA LYS A 31 -7.28 13.09 7.53
C LYS A 31 -8.79 13.18 7.75
N ASP A 32 -9.54 12.19 7.25
CA ASP A 32 -10.99 12.11 7.40
C ASP A 32 -11.38 11.69 8.83
N LYS A 33 -11.80 12.68 9.62
CA LYS A 33 -12.20 12.49 11.02
C LYS A 33 -13.39 11.56 11.18
N ASP A 34 -14.36 11.62 10.27
CA ASP A 34 -15.57 10.81 10.36
C ASP A 34 -15.26 9.35 10.06
N LYS A 35 -14.38 9.12 9.07
CA LYS A 35 -13.87 7.79 8.76
C LYS A 35 -13.09 7.19 9.92
N ILE A 36 -12.16 7.95 10.52
CA ILE A 36 -11.39 7.49 11.68
C ILE A 36 -12.32 7.21 12.87
N LYS A 37 -13.33 8.05 13.14
CA LYS A 37 -14.31 7.81 14.22
C LYS A 37 -15.09 6.51 14.02
N LYS A 38 -15.50 6.19 12.78
CA LYS A 38 -16.14 4.90 12.45
C LYS A 38 -15.19 3.73 12.70
N LEU A 39 -13.97 3.81 12.17
CA LEU A 39 -12.95 2.78 12.32
C LEU A 39 -12.57 2.52 13.79
N SER A 40 -12.45 3.56 14.61
CA SER A 40 -12.21 3.44 16.05
C SER A 40 -13.33 2.74 16.81
N ARG A 41 -14.55 2.69 16.26
CA ARG A 41 -15.68 1.90 16.79
C ARG A 41 -15.77 0.50 16.19
N GLY A 42 -14.83 0.12 15.32
CA GLY A 42 -14.84 -1.16 14.61
C GLY A 42 -15.86 -1.22 13.47
N GLU A 43 -16.26 -0.07 12.93
CA GLU A 43 -17.15 0.05 11.76
C GLU A 43 -16.32 0.37 10.51
N THR A 44 -16.55 -0.35 9.40
CA THR A 44 -15.79 -0.13 8.16
C THR A 44 -16.46 0.90 7.24
N PRO A 45 -15.69 1.84 6.65
CA PRO A 45 -16.22 2.81 5.69
C PRO A 45 -16.34 2.25 4.26
N ILE A 46 -15.88 1.02 4.04
CA ILE A 46 -15.86 0.30 2.77
C ILE A 46 -16.44 -1.09 2.96
N TYR A 47 -16.93 -1.68 1.86
CA TYR A 47 -17.34 -3.08 1.83
C TYR A 47 -16.16 -3.94 1.38
N GLU A 48 -15.76 -4.88 2.24
CA GLU A 48 -14.80 -5.94 1.94
C GLU A 48 -15.14 -7.14 2.85
N PRO A 49 -15.42 -8.33 2.29
CA PRO A 49 -15.82 -9.49 3.10
C PRO A 49 -14.81 -9.83 4.19
N GLY A 50 -15.25 -9.88 5.45
CA GLY A 50 -14.41 -10.24 6.61
C GLY A 50 -13.59 -9.09 7.22
N LEU A 51 -13.59 -7.90 6.60
CA LEU A 51 -12.75 -6.78 7.05
C LEU A 51 -13.19 -6.22 8.40
N GLN A 52 -14.50 -6.13 8.64
CA GLN A 52 -15.03 -5.59 9.88
C GLN A 52 -14.65 -6.47 11.07
N GLU A 53 -14.82 -7.79 10.94
CA GLU A 53 -14.44 -8.76 11.97
C GLU A 53 -12.94 -8.70 12.26
N LEU A 54 -12.12 -8.57 11.20
CA LEU A 54 -10.67 -8.49 11.32
C LEU A 54 -10.23 -7.22 12.05
N ILE A 55 -10.84 -6.07 11.75
CA ILE A 55 -10.61 -4.80 12.45
C ILE A 55 -11.02 -4.91 13.92
N GLN A 56 -12.23 -5.38 14.20
CA GLN A 56 -12.74 -5.50 15.56
C GLN A 56 -11.87 -6.42 16.42
N ARG A 57 -11.46 -7.58 15.88
CA ARG A 57 -10.56 -8.50 16.55
C ARG A 57 -9.21 -7.86 16.87
N ASN A 58 -8.56 -7.23 15.90
CA ASN A 58 -7.24 -6.65 16.11
C ASN A 58 -7.24 -5.36 16.94
N ALA A 59 -8.33 -4.58 16.90
CA ALA A 59 -8.55 -3.47 17.82
C ALA A 59 -8.71 -3.98 19.27
N LYS A 60 -9.51 -5.04 19.49
CA LYS A 60 -9.67 -5.69 20.80
C LYS A 60 -8.34 -6.24 21.36
N HIS A 61 -7.46 -6.74 20.50
CA HIS A 61 -6.13 -7.20 20.89
C HIS A 61 -5.10 -6.07 21.06
N GLY A 62 -5.48 -4.80 20.86
CA GLY A 62 -4.57 -3.65 20.98
C GLY A 62 -3.52 -3.58 19.87
N ARG A 63 -3.68 -4.32 18.78
CA ARG A 63 -2.75 -4.38 17.65
C ARG A 63 -3.09 -3.43 16.52
N LEU A 64 -4.34 -2.95 16.44
CA LEU A 64 -4.78 -2.01 15.40
C LEU A 64 -5.39 -0.77 16.05
N SER A 65 -4.87 0.39 15.67
CA SER A 65 -5.33 1.71 16.13
C SER A 65 -5.52 2.65 14.95
N PHE A 66 -6.37 3.66 15.14
CA PHE A 66 -6.72 4.65 14.12
C PHE A 66 -6.55 6.05 14.69
N THR A 67 -5.98 6.96 13.90
CA THR A 67 -5.78 8.36 14.31
C THR A 67 -5.86 9.30 13.11
N THR A 68 -6.12 10.58 13.39
CA THR A 68 -6.07 11.65 12.39
C THR A 68 -4.73 12.37 12.36
N HIS A 69 -3.83 12.07 13.30
CA HIS A 69 -2.56 12.75 13.45
C HIS A 69 -1.42 11.88 12.91
N VAL A 70 -0.78 12.35 11.84
CA VAL A 70 0.40 11.66 11.25
C VAL A 70 1.52 11.54 12.28
N GLU A 71 1.61 12.49 13.20
CA GLU A 71 2.56 12.51 14.31
C GLU A 71 2.48 11.26 15.19
N GLU A 72 1.26 10.83 15.52
CA GLU A 72 1.03 9.67 16.38
C GLU A 72 1.44 8.36 15.68
N GLY A 73 1.16 8.24 14.37
CA GLY A 73 1.52 7.06 13.58
C GLY A 73 3.01 6.96 13.29
N VAL A 74 3.66 8.07 12.91
CA VAL A 74 5.05 8.06 12.41
C VAL A 74 6.10 7.90 13.51
N LYS A 75 5.92 8.54 14.68
CA LYS A 75 6.94 8.52 15.76
C LYS A 75 7.28 7.12 16.22
N ASN A 76 6.28 6.29 16.49
CA ASN A 76 6.50 4.95 17.06
C ASN A 76 6.74 3.87 16.01
N ALA A 77 6.53 4.15 14.72
CA ALA A 77 6.65 3.18 13.64
C ALA A 77 8.09 3.06 13.12
N LEU A 78 8.54 1.84 12.84
CA LEU A 78 9.78 1.59 12.08
C LEU A 78 9.51 1.69 10.57
N VAL A 79 8.34 1.22 10.14
CA VAL A 79 7.93 1.19 8.73
C VAL A 79 6.70 2.05 8.52
N ILE A 80 6.72 2.91 7.51
CA ILE A 80 5.65 3.84 7.18
C ILE A 80 5.16 3.52 5.76
N PHE A 81 4.00 2.91 5.65
CA PHE A 81 3.33 2.67 4.38
C PHE A 81 2.54 3.90 3.95
N ILE A 82 2.85 4.42 2.77
CA ILE A 82 2.06 5.44 2.08
C ILE A 82 1.08 4.71 1.15
N ALA A 83 -0.19 4.72 1.52
CA ALA A 83 -1.30 4.04 0.85
C ALA A 83 -2.47 5.00 0.55
N VAL A 84 -2.14 6.26 0.28
CA VAL A 84 -3.10 7.28 -0.15
C VAL A 84 -3.44 7.13 -1.63
N GLY A 85 -4.62 7.60 -2.04
CA GLY A 85 -5.03 7.56 -3.44
C GLY A 85 -4.17 8.42 -4.37
N THR A 86 -4.05 8.00 -5.62
CA THR A 86 -3.35 8.72 -6.71
C THR A 86 -4.29 8.88 -7.91
N PRO A 87 -5.41 9.60 -7.74
CA PRO A 87 -6.41 9.73 -8.80
C PRO A 87 -5.83 10.38 -10.05
N PRO A 88 -6.43 10.17 -11.24
CA PRO A 88 -6.00 10.87 -12.45
C PRO A 88 -6.30 12.37 -12.33
N LYS A 89 -5.42 13.19 -12.91
CA LYS A 89 -5.68 14.60 -13.21
C LYS A 89 -6.56 14.72 -14.46
N GLN A 90 -7.00 15.93 -14.77
CA GLN A 90 -7.76 16.24 -16.00
C GLN A 90 -7.05 15.76 -17.28
N GLU A 91 -5.71 15.84 -17.31
CA GLU A 91 -4.88 15.42 -18.46
C GLU A 91 -4.52 13.92 -18.45
N GLY A 92 -5.00 13.14 -17.46
CA GLY A 92 -4.77 11.69 -17.34
C GLY A 92 -3.58 11.29 -16.46
N ASP A 93 -2.64 12.20 -16.22
CA ASP A 93 -1.49 11.97 -15.31
C ASP A 93 -1.93 11.65 -13.88
N SER A 94 -1.16 10.82 -13.16
CA SER A 94 -1.41 10.55 -11.74
C SER A 94 -1.22 11.81 -10.87
N ASP A 95 -2.20 12.08 -10.00
CA ASP A 95 -2.12 13.15 -9.02
C ASP A 95 -1.33 12.73 -7.78
N LEU A 96 -0.10 13.24 -7.68
CA LEU A 96 0.81 12.95 -6.56
C LEU A 96 0.72 13.97 -5.41
N ARG A 97 -0.29 14.85 -5.37
CA ARG A 97 -0.43 15.85 -4.29
C ARG A 97 -0.44 15.22 -2.90
N TYR A 98 -1.21 14.14 -2.71
CA TYR A 98 -1.30 13.45 -1.42
C TYR A 98 0.01 12.76 -1.03
N ILE A 99 0.71 12.14 -1.98
CA ILE A 99 2.06 11.56 -1.74
C ILE A 99 3.02 12.66 -1.28
N LYS A 100 3.03 13.82 -1.95
CA LYS A 100 3.91 14.95 -1.59
C LYS A 100 3.59 15.51 -0.20
N GLU A 101 2.31 15.61 0.14
CA GLU A 101 1.84 16.09 1.45
C GLU A 101 2.29 15.14 2.57
N VAL A 102 2.01 13.84 2.42
CA VAL A 102 2.39 12.81 3.39
C VAL A 102 3.91 12.73 3.57
N SER A 103 4.68 12.83 2.48
CA SER A 103 6.15 12.87 2.56
C SER A 103 6.67 14.07 3.35
N LYS A 104 6.06 15.25 3.19
CA LYS A 104 6.44 16.45 3.98
C LYS A 104 6.09 16.28 5.46
N GLN A 105 4.91 15.75 5.78
CA GLN A 105 4.48 15.51 7.16
C GLN A 105 5.36 14.46 7.84
N THR A 106 5.66 13.37 7.13
CA THR A 106 6.58 12.32 7.59
C THR A 106 7.95 12.93 7.92
N ALA A 107 8.55 13.69 7.00
CA ALA A 107 9.84 14.34 7.22
C ALA A 107 9.89 15.21 8.48
N LYS A 108 8.84 15.98 8.75
CA LYS A 108 8.75 16.88 9.92
C LYS A 108 8.58 16.16 11.26
N THR A 109 8.24 14.87 11.21
CA THR A 109 7.76 14.08 12.34
C THR A 109 8.73 12.98 12.74
N MET A 110 9.49 12.46 11.77
CA MET A 110 10.49 11.42 12.02
C MET A 110 11.45 11.80 13.15
N ASP A 111 11.66 10.84 14.05
CA ASP A 111 12.45 10.95 15.27
C ASP A 111 13.57 9.90 15.35
N GLY A 112 13.79 9.15 14.27
CA GLY A 112 14.79 8.11 14.16
C GLY A 112 14.79 7.50 12.76
N TYR A 113 15.53 6.39 12.59
CA TYR A 113 15.55 5.66 11.33
C TYR A 113 14.16 5.10 10.98
N LYS A 114 13.77 5.20 9.71
CA LYS A 114 12.52 4.66 9.17
C LYS A 114 12.72 4.02 7.81
N VAL A 115 11.86 3.07 7.47
CA VAL A 115 11.64 2.61 6.09
C VAL A 115 10.33 3.22 5.58
N ILE A 116 10.42 4.10 4.58
CA ILE A 116 9.24 4.71 3.94
C ILE A 116 8.88 3.87 2.72
N VAL A 117 7.69 3.27 2.76
CA VAL A 117 7.24 2.29 1.78
C VAL A 117 6.09 2.87 0.99
N THR A 118 6.23 2.95 -0.33
CA THR A 118 5.13 3.34 -1.20
C THR A 118 4.31 2.12 -1.58
N LYS A 119 3.07 2.06 -1.10
CA LYS A 119 2.07 1.06 -1.48
C LYS A 119 1.13 1.58 -2.58
N SER A 120 0.87 2.89 -2.57
CA SER A 120 0.10 3.60 -3.61
C SER A 120 0.66 3.30 -5.01
N THR A 121 -0.23 3.15 -6.00
CA THR A 121 0.19 3.05 -7.41
C THR A 121 0.71 4.40 -7.86
N VAL A 122 2.01 4.48 -8.17
CA VAL A 122 2.71 5.73 -8.50
C VAL A 122 3.60 5.57 -9.74
N PRO A 123 3.73 6.62 -10.59
CA PRO A 123 4.64 6.56 -11.73
C PRO A 123 6.09 6.31 -11.32
N VAL A 124 6.87 5.75 -12.24
CA VAL A 124 8.29 5.47 -12.04
C VAL A 124 9.06 6.74 -11.70
N GLY A 125 9.93 6.67 -10.68
CA GLY A 125 10.71 7.78 -10.15
C GLY A 125 10.07 8.48 -8.95
N THR A 126 8.87 8.05 -8.52
CA THR A 126 8.18 8.62 -7.36
C THR A 126 8.94 8.37 -6.05
N GLY A 127 9.58 7.21 -5.89
CA GLY A 127 10.43 6.92 -4.74
C GLY A 127 11.58 7.93 -4.58
N LYS A 128 12.23 8.31 -5.68
CA LYS A 128 13.26 9.38 -5.68
C LYS A 128 12.68 10.73 -5.26
N MET A 129 11.52 11.10 -5.80
CA MET A 129 10.81 12.32 -5.40
C MET A 129 10.49 12.33 -3.89
N ILE A 130 10.03 11.21 -3.33
CA ILE A 130 9.76 11.06 -1.90
C ILE A 130 11.05 11.27 -1.09
N ALA A 131 12.15 10.63 -1.48
CA ALA A 131 13.45 10.79 -0.83
C ALA A 131 13.89 12.27 -0.80
N ASP A 132 13.77 12.97 -1.93
CA ASP A 132 14.16 14.37 -2.07
C ASP A 132 13.25 15.31 -1.26
N ILE A 133 11.96 14.99 -1.12
CA ILE A 133 11.05 15.74 -0.25
C ILE A 133 11.45 15.55 1.21
N ILE A 134 11.70 14.31 1.64
CA ILE A 134 12.05 14.01 3.03
C ILE A 134 13.38 14.66 3.40
N LYS A 135 14.43 14.53 2.57
CA LYS A 135 15.73 15.16 2.79
C LYS A 135 15.64 16.68 2.97
N ARG A 136 14.75 17.35 2.22
CA ARG A 136 14.56 18.81 2.26
C ARG A 136 13.75 19.30 3.45
N HIS A 137 12.84 18.50 3.98
CA HIS A 137 11.86 18.95 5.00
C HIS A 137 12.09 18.34 6.39
N GLN A 138 13.06 17.44 6.54
CA GLN A 138 13.43 16.91 7.84
C GLN A 138 13.95 18.03 8.76
N LYS A 139 13.46 18.06 10.01
CA LYS A 139 13.92 19.05 11.00
C LYS A 139 15.33 18.73 11.50
N VAL A 140 15.65 17.44 11.60
CA VAL A 140 16.94 16.90 12.00
C VAL A 140 17.35 15.89 10.94
N LYS A 141 18.64 15.88 10.58
CA LYS A 141 19.17 14.93 9.61
C LYS A 141 19.11 13.51 10.18
N MET A 142 18.22 12.69 9.64
CA MET A 142 18.03 11.29 10.01
C MET A 142 18.27 10.38 8.79
N ASN A 143 18.79 9.19 9.04
CA ASN A 143 18.89 8.17 8.01
C ASN A 143 17.51 7.54 7.78
N PHE A 144 17.21 7.17 6.54
CA PHE A 144 15.99 6.47 6.17
C PHE A 144 16.19 5.76 4.84
N ASP A 145 15.36 4.75 4.59
CA ASP A 145 15.32 4.04 3.33
C ASP A 145 13.97 4.23 2.62
N ILE A 146 14.01 4.24 1.29
CA ILE A 146 12.82 4.22 0.45
C ILE A 146 12.62 2.81 -0.09
N ALA A 147 11.38 2.35 -0.05
CA ALA A 147 10.96 1.13 -0.73
C ALA A 147 9.68 1.36 -1.54
N SER A 148 9.52 0.58 -2.60
CA SER A 148 8.25 0.39 -3.32
C SER A 148 7.75 -1.02 -3.04
N ASN A 149 6.53 -1.12 -2.54
CA ASN A 149 5.87 -2.40 -2.27
C ASN A 149 4.45 -2.32 -2.86
N PRO A 150 4.31 -2.42 -4.19
CA PRO A 150 3.03 -2.27 -4.84
C PRO A 150 2.03 -3.32 -4.34
N GLU A 151 0.75 -2.96 -4.41
CA GLU A 151 -0.37 -3.85 -4.10
C GLU A 151 -0.89 -4.52 -5.39
N PHE A 152 -1.53 -5.69 -5.26
CA PHE A 152 -2.20 -6.39 -6.36
C PHE A 152 -3.55 -6.95 -5.89
N LEU A 153 -4.23 -6.18 -5.05
CA LEU A 153 -5.46 -6.58 -4.40
C LEU A 153 -6.65 -6.31 -5.32
N ARG A 154 -7.61 -7.23 -5.38
CA ARG A 154 -8.87 -7.03 -6.11
C ARG A 154 -9.96 -6.62 -5.14
N GLU A 155 -10.81 -5.68 -5.54
CA GLU A 155 -12.00 -5.29 -4.77
C GLU A 155 -12.94 -6.49 -4.55
N GLY A 156 -13.32 -6.74 -3.29
CA GLY A 156 -14.16 -7.89 -2.89
C GLY A 156 -13.40 -9.15 -2.50
N SER A 157 -12.07 -9.19 -2.67
CA SER A 157 -11.21 -10.32 -2.28
C SER A 157 -9.82 -9.91 -1.78
N ALA A 158 -9.63 -8.66 -1.33
CA ALA A 158 -8.31 -8.17 -0.94
C ALA A 158 -7.76 -8.84 0.31
N ILE A 159 -8.60 -9.28 1.25
CA ILE A 159 -8.08 -9.99 2.42
C ILE A 159 -7.41 -11.29 1.96
N GLU A 160 -8.08 -12.07 1.11
CA GLU A 160 -7.50 -13.30 0.54
C GLU A 160 -6.26 -12.98 -0.31
N ASP A 161 -6.34 -11.98 -1.18
CA ASP A 161 -5.20 -11.58 -2.02
C ASP A 161 -3.99 -11.09 -1.20
N PHE A 162 -4.20 -10.55 0.00
CA PHE A 162 -3.13 -10.13 0.90
C PHE A 162 -2.56 -11.29 1.71
N LEU A 163 -3.43 -12.19 2.21
CA LEU A 163 -3.03 -13.32 3.05
C LEU A 163 -2.45 -14.49 2.24
N ARG A 164 -2.83 -14.60 0.96
CA ARG A 164 -2.36 -15.62 0.01
C ARG A 164 -1.99 -15.03 -1.36
N PRO A 165 -1.03 -14.09 -1.41
CA PRO A 165 -0.66 -13.43 -2.66
C PRO A 165 0.12 -14.41 -3.56
N ASN A 166 -0.02 -14.26 -4.89
CA ASN A 166 0.82 -15.02 -5.82
C ASN A 166 2.32 -14.67 -5.70
N ARG A 167 2.64 -13.47 -5.22
CA ARG A 167 3.99 -12.94 -4.96
C ARG A 167 3.92 -11.65 -4.16
N VAL A 168 4.99 -11.34 -3.43
CA VAL A 168 5.21 -10.02 -2.83
C VAL A 168 6.38 -9.33 -3.55
N VAL A 169 6.14 -8.15 -4.11
CA VAL A 169 7.18 -7.35 -4.79
C VAL A 169 7.78 -6.37 -3.80
N ILE A 170 9.11 -6.36 -3.65
CA ILE A 170 9.85 -5.42 -2.81
C ILE A 170 10.92 -4.74 -3.67
N GLY A 171 10.69 -3.49 -4.01
CA GLY A 171 11.66 -2.61 -4.63
C GLY A 171 12.42 -1.80 -3.59
N ALA A 172 13.70 -2.10 -3.33
CA ALA A 172 14.54 -1.36 -2.39
C ALA A 172 16.02 -1.58 -2.70
N SER A 173 16.87 -0.60 -2.41
CA SER A 173 18.33 -0.70 -2.62
C SER A 173 19.11 -1.07 -1.35
N SER A 174 18.50 -0.94 -0.18
CA SER A 174 19.12 -1.22 1.12
C SER A 174 18.79 -2.65 1.57
N GLU A 175 19.83 -3.43 1.89
CA GLU A 175 19.67 -4.77 2.47
C GLU A 175 18.89 -4.71 3.79
N GLN A 176 19.10 -3.66 4.59
CA GLN A 176 18.36 -3.44 5.83
C GLN A 176 16.87 -3.26 5.56
N ALA A 177 16.50 -2.42 4.58
CA ALA A 177 15.10 -2.21 4.21
C ALA A 177 14.45 -3.51 3.68
N ILE A 178 15.17 -4.28 2.86
CA ILE A 178 14.71 -5.57 2.34
C ILE A 178 14.46 -6.55 3.49
N ALA A 179 15.40 -6.66 4.44
CA ALA A 179 15.28 -7.55 5.60
C ALA A 179 14.08 -7.16 6.49
N ILE A 180 13.90 -5.86 6.77
CA ILE A 180 12.76 -5.35 7.54
C ILE A 180 11.44 -5.69 6.85
N LEU A 181 11.33 -5.48 5.54
CA LEU A 181 10.09 -5.79 4.81
C LEU A 181 9.82 -7.29 4.74
N LYS A 182 10.85 -8.13 4.57
CA LYS A 182 10.70 -9.59 4.65
C LYS A 182 10.20 -10.05 6.01
N ASP A 183 10.64 -9.41 7.10
CA ASP A 183 10.17 -9.73 8.45
C ASP A 183 8.69 -9.37 8.65
N LEU A 184 8.22 -8.24 8.09
CA LEU A 184 6.79 -7.89 8.12
C LEU A 184 5.89 -8.96 7.48
N TYR A 185 6.39 -9.59 6.41
CA TYR A 185 5.67 -10.62 5.66
C TYR A 185 6.02 -12.05 6.11
N ARG A 186 6.69 -12.22 7.26
CA ARG A 186 7.16 -13.53 7.74
C ARG A 186 6.08 -14.63 7.77
N PRO A 187 4.80 -14.37 8.12
CA PRO A 187 3.77 -15.42 8.07
C PRO A 187 3.56 -16.04 6.68
N LEU A 188 3.88 -15.32 5.60
CA LEU A 188 3.75 -15.82 4.22
C LEU A 188 4.78 -16.89 3.86
N TYR A 189 5.85 -17.07 4.65
CA TYR A 189 6.78 -18.20 4.48
C TYR A 189 6.10 -19.55 4.69
N LEU A 190 5.04 -19.61 5.50
CA LEU A 190 4.29 -20.84 5.77
C LEU A 190 3.57 -21.39 4.54
N ILE A 191 3.33 -20.55 3.54
CA ILE A 191 2.69 -20.90 2.27
C ILE A 191 3.64 -20.67 1.09
N GLU A 192 4.94 -20.58 1.35
CA GLU A 192 5.99 -20.46 0.33
C GLU A 192 5.77 -19.32 -0.68
N THR A 193 5.19 -18.20 -0.23
CA THR A 193 4.94 -17.05 -1.10
C THR A 193 6.25 -16.51 -1.69
N PRO A 194 6.38 -16.38 -3.02
CA PRO A 194 7.57 -15.82 -3.64
C PRO A 194 7.77 -14.34 -3.31
N PHE A 195 8.99 -13.96 -2.94
CA PHE A 195 9.42 -12.57 -2.80
C PHE A 195 10.23 -12.14 -4.02
N LEU A 196 9.72 -11.18 -4.79
CA LEU A 196 10.42 -10.57 -5.91
C LEU A 196 11.16 -9.32 -5.44
N ILE A 197 12.46 -9.46 -5.18
CA ILE A 197 13.32 -8.35 -4.76
C ILE A 197 13.88 -7.65 -5.99
N THR A 198 13.75 -6.33 -6.04
CA THR A 198 14.20 -5.51 -7.17
C THR A 198 14.57 -4.09 -6.70
N ASN A 199 14.92 -3.18 -7.62
CA ASN A 199 15.08 -1.76 -7.29
C ASN A 199 13.72 -1.05 -7.21
N VAL A 200 13.70 0.20 -6.76
CA VAL A 200 12.46 0.95 -6.54
C VAL A 200 11.70 1.18 -7.85
N GLU A 201 12.42 1.60 -8.89
CA GLU A 201 11.88 1.96 -10.20
C GLU A 201 11.24 0.76 -10.91
N THR A 202 11.87 -0.41 -10.85
CA THR A 202 11.35 -1.64 -11.41
C THR A 202 10.10 -2.09 -10.66
N ALA A 203 10.06 -1.98 -9.32
CA ALA A 203 8.84 -2.29 -8.57
C ALA A 203 7.67 -1.34 -8.92
N GLU A 204 7.93 -0.04 -9.08
CA GLU A 204 6.94 0.93 -9.58
C GLU A 204 6.43 0.53 -10.97
N MET A 205 7.33 0.15 -11.88
CA MET A 205 6.96 -0.29 -13.24
C MET A 205 6.16 -1.58 -13.25
N ILE A 206 6.50 -2.57 -12.42
CA ILE A 206 5.80 -3.87 -12.35
C ILE A 206 4.30 -3.67 -12.10
N LYS A 207 3.91 -2.70 -11.27
CA LYS A 207 2.49 -2.41 -11.02
C LYS A 207 1.77 -1.93 -12.28
N TYR A 208 2.34 -0.95 -12.99
CA TYR A 208 1.78 -0.43 -14.23
C TYR A 208 1.73 -1.50 -15.31
N ALA A 209 2.83 -2.23 -15.52
CA ALA A 209 2.91 -3.30 -16.50
C ALA A 209 1.87 -4.40 -16.25
N SER A 210 1.67 -4.79 -14.99
CA SER A 210 0.68 -5.81 -14.62
C SER A 210 -0.74 -5.36 -14.96
N ASN A 211 -1.13 -4.15 -14.53
CA ASN A 211 -2.47 -3.64 -14.77
C ASN A 211 -2.71 -3.36 -16.26
N ALA A 212 -1.73 -2.78 -16.97
CA ALA A 212 -1.81 -2.53 -18.40
C ALA A 212 -1.96 -3.84 -19.18
N PHE A 213 -1.20 -4.88 -18.83
CA PHE A 213 -1.30 -6.17 -19.51
C PHE A 213 -2.67 -6.85 -19.29
N LEU A 214 -3.23 -6.78 -18.07
CA LEU A 214 -4.59 -7.27 -17.80
C LEU A 214 -5.63 -6.51 -18.64
N ALA A 215 -5.52 -5.18 -18.73
CA ALA A 215 -6.39 -4.38 -19.57
C ALA A 215 -6.25 -4.75 -21.06
N THR A 216 -5.03 -4.96 -21.55
CA THR A 216 -4.77 -5.42 -22.92
C THR A 216 -5.45 -6.75 -23.22
N LYS A 217 -5.41 -7.72 -22.30
CA LYS A 217 -6.08 -9.02 -22.50
C LYS A 217 -7.60 -8.86 -22.66
N ILE A 218 -8.22 -7.99 -21.86
CA ILE A 218 -9.66 -7.71 -21.94
C ILE A 218 -9.99 -7.02 -23.26
N SER A 219 -9.27 -5.95 -23.61
CA SER A 219 -9.50 -5.25 -24.87
C SER A 219 -9.30 -6.17 -26.08
N PHE A 220 -8.27 -7.02 -26.05
CA PHE A 220 -8.00 -7.97 -27.10
C PHE A 220 -9.15 -8.96 -27.28
N ILE A 221 -9.63 -9.60 -26.20
CA ILE A 221 -10.72 -10.58 -26.33
C ILE A 221 -12.05 -9.93 -26.74
N ASN A 222 -12.30 -8.69 -26.31
CA ASN A 222 -13.47 -7.92 -26.75
C ASN A 222 -13.44 -7.64 -28.26
N GLU A 223 -12.26 -7.30 -28.82
CA GLU A 223 -12.12 -7.11 -30.26
C GLU A 223 -12.33 -8.42 -31.05
N ILE A 224 -11.88 -9.56 -30.51
CA ILE A 224 -12.17 -10.87 -31.09
C ILE A 224 -13.67 -11.18 -31.01
N ALA A 225 -14.35 -10.87 -29.91
CA ALA A 225 -15.79 -11.04 -29.77
C ALA A 225 -16.56 -10.26 -30.84
N ASN A 226 -16.22 -8.99 -31.05
CA ASN A 226 -16.82 -8.13 -32.08
C ASN A 226 -16.63 -8.71 -33.50
N LEU A 227 -15.54 -9.41 -33.76
CA LEU A 227 -15.31 -10.09 -35.03
C LEU A 227 -16.14 -11.38 -35.13
N CYS A 228 -16.17 -12.20 -34.08
CA CYS A 228 -16.96 -13.42 -34.01
C CYS A 228 -18.45 -13.17 -34.34
N GLU A 229 -19.04 -12.11 -33.79
CA GLU A 229 -20.43 -11.71 -34.08
C GLU A 229 -20.68 -11.46 -35.57
N LYS A 230 -19.70 -10.90 -36.30
CA LYS A 230 -19.84 -10.57 -37.73
C LYS A 230 -19.70 -11.78 -38.64
N VAL A 231 -19.00 -12.82 -38.19
CA VAL A 231 -18.69 -14.01 -39.01
C VAL A 231 -19.47 -15.25 -38.58
N GLY A 232 -20.29 -15.16 -37.52
CA GLY A 232 -21.07 -16.28 -36.99
C GLY A 232 -20.25 -17.29 -36.20
N ALA A 233 -19.15 -16.86 -35.57
CA ALA A 233 -18.35 -17.69 -34.66
C ALA A 233 -18.76 -17.50 -33.19
N ASP A 234 -18.41 -18.44 -32.32
CA ASP A 234 -18.58 -18.37 -30.86
C ASP A 234 -17.27 -17.92 -30.21
N VAL A 235 -17.34 -17.02 -29.22
CA VAL A 235 -16.19 -16.45 -28.51
C VAL A 235 -15.93 -17.11 -27.15
N HIS A 236 -16.90 -17.89 -26.64
CA HIS A 236 -16.79 -18.63 -25.39
C HIS A 236 -16.13 -20.00 -25.58
#